data_AF-A0A952QQQ2-F1
#
_entry.id   AF-A0A952QQQ2-F1
#
_cell.length_a   1.000
_cell.length_b   1.000
_cell.length_c   1.000
_cell.angle_alpha   90.00
_cell.angle_beta   90.00
_cell.angle_gamma   90.00
#
_symmetry.space_group_name_H-M   'P 1'
#
loop_
_entity.id
_entity.type
_entity.pdbx_description
1 polymer ?
#
loop_
_entity_poly.entity_id
_entity_poly.type
_entity_poly.pdbx_seq_one_letter_code
_entity_poly.pdbx_strand_id
1 'polypeptide(L)'
;MDILSHRLFTGRQTLIRIVALSCAVFAGHAERLLAAGPPPAYTKEHTITIDPTPLVPQSWWQVPGITPPLWVLDPETSDAYRTTETRELHLKPGQYKFISFTFDFPFTVSLDGKLEYSKSLDQCVEGRGTQTLVVRCKRTYPHGGQRDAYYGNSEVGDGTGTR
;
A
#
# COMPACT_ATOMS: atom_id res chain seq x y z
N MET A 1 80.10 55.85 38.59
CA MET A 1 81.07 55.39 37.58
C MET A 1 81.19 53.89 37.75
N ASP A 2 81.07 53.20 36.62
CA ASP A 2 80.56 51.84 36.41
C ASP A 2 81.24 50.71 37.20
N ILE A 3 80.52 49.58 37.35
CA ILE A 3 80.96 48.21 37.02
C ILE A 3 80.03 47.13 37.63
N LEU A 4 79.89 46.03 36.86
CA LEU A 4 79.58 44.63 37.20
C LEU A 4 78.13 44.10 37.07
N SER A 5 77.90 43.48 35.90
CA SER A 5 77.55 42.07 35.69
C SER A 5 76.94 41.28 36.88
N HIS A 6 75.69 40.81 36.71
CA HIS A 6 75.28 39.41 36.86
C HIS A 6 73.78 39.21 36.57
N ARG A 7 73.47 38.18 35.75
CA ARG A 7 72.27 37.28 35.80
C ARG A 7 70.91 37.95 35.51
N LEU A 8 70.00 37.44 34.67
CA LEU A 8 69.41 36.10 34.50
C LEU A 8 68.43 36.21 33.30
N PHE A 9 68.20 35.15 32.51
CA PHE A 9 66.87 34.72 32.01
C PHE A 9 67.04 33.53 31.04
N THR A 10 66.47 32.34 31.34
CA THR A 10 65.21 31.81 30.75
C THR A 10 65.47 31.11 29.40
N GLY A 11 65.10 29.86 29.11
CA GLY A 11 64.03 28.99 29.60
C GLY A 11 63.10 28.64 28.43
N ARG A 12 63.08 27.37 27.97
CA ARG A 12 62.01 26.63 27.23
C ARG A 12 62.62 25.40 26.53
N GLN A 13 62.28 24.17 26.91
CA GLN A 13 61.23 23.31 26.31
C GLN A 13 61.39 23.22 24.78
N THR A 14 61.65 22.05 24.17
CA THR A 14 60.64 20.99 24.00
C THR A 14 61.27 19.60 23.87
N LEU A 15 60.63 18.62 24.51
CA LEU A 15 60.96 17.19 24.51
C LEU A 15 60.67 16.52 23.17
N ILE A 16 61.65 15.74 22.72
CA ILE A 16 61.55 14.60 21.82
C ILE A 16 60.63 13.54 22.45
N ARG A 17 59.73 12.90 21.67
CA ARG A 17 59.56 11.42 21.57
C ARG A 17 58.57 11.04 20.47
N ILE A 18 59.15 10.57 19.37
CA ILE A 18 58.52 9.74 18.34
C ILE A 18 58.46 8.32 18.89
N VAL A 19 57.27 7.76 19.12
CA VAL A 19 57.00 6.30 19.12
C VAL A 19 55.53 6.10 18.76
N ALA A 20 55.25 5.82 17.48
CA ALA A 20 53.95 5.33 17.03
C ALA A 20 54.20 4.13 16.12
N LEU A 21 54.43 2.96 16.73
CA LEU A 21 54.41 1.67 16.06
C LEU A 21 54.47 0.55 17.11
N SER A 22 53.30 0.07 17.53
CA SER A 22 53.16 -1.28 18.07
C SER A 22 51.71 -1.76 18.03
N CYS A 23 51.53 -2.81 17.22
CA CYS A 23 50.56 -3.89 17.35
C CYS A 23 49.06 -3.55 17.22
N ALA A 24 48.60 -3.63 15.97
CA ALA A 24 47.37 -4.30 15.63
C ALA A 24 47.22 -5.61 16.43
N VAL A 25 46.15 -5.75 17.21
CA VAL A 25 45.27 -6.94 17.36
C VAL A 25 44.12 -6.50 18.28
N PHE A 26 43.06 -5.87 17.74
CA PHE A 26 41.69 -5.95 18.26
C PHE A 26 40.71 -5.53 17.14
N ALA A 27 41.01 -5.90 15.89
CA ALA A 27 40.07 -5.83 14.78
C ALA A 27 39.48 -7.22 14.61
N GLY A 28 38.42 -7.55 15.35
CA GLY A 28 37.92 -8.92 15.30
C GLY A 28 36.63 -9.24 16.07
N HIS A 29 35.84 -8.26 16.50
CA HIS A 29 34.47 -8.51 16.95
C HIS A 29 33.58 -7.37 16.48
N ALA A 30 33.60 -7.08 15.18
CA ALA A 30 32.43 -6.48 14.55
C ALA A 30 31.35 -7.55 14.67
N GLU A 31 30.45 -7.35 15.64
CA GLU A 31 29.21 -8.10 15.75
C GLU A 31 28.59 -8.18 14.34
N ARG A 32 28.66 -9.36 13.74
CA ARG A 32 27.67 -9.77 12.76
C ARG A 32 26.36 -9.82 13.54
N LEU A 33 25.73 -8.65 13.71
CA LEU A 33 24.31 -8.57 13.92
C LEU A 33 23.72 -9.41 12.80
N LEU A 34 23.10 -10.52 13.19
CA LEU A 34 22.30 -11.35 12.33
C LEU A 34 21.29 -10.42 11.65
N ALA A 35 21.62 -9.95 10.46
CA ALA A 35 20.63 -9.37 9.57
C ALA A 35 19.60 -10.48 9.41
N ALA A 36 18.41 -10.28 9.99
CA ALA A 36 17.25 -11.07 9.64
C ALA A 36 17.22 -11.14 8.11
N GLY A 37 17.07 -12.34 7.54
CA GLY A 37 17.05 -12.51 6.10
C GLY A 37 16.05 -11.56 5.43
N PRO A 38 16.10 -11.38 4.10
CA PRO A 38 15.17 -10.50 3.40
C PRO A 38 13.74 -10.70 3.89
N PRO A 39 12.99 -9.62 4.17
CA PRO A 39 11.64 -9.73 4.70
C PRO A 39 10.79 -10.62 3.78
N PRO A 40 9.87 -11.42 4.32
CA PRO A 40 9.07 -12.33 3.51
C PRO A 40 8.37 -11.59 2.38
N ALA A 41 8.35 -12.14 1.17
CA ALA A 41 7.81 -11.48 -0.01
C ALA A 41 6.36 -10.98 0.17
N TYR A 42 5.55 -11.67 0.99
CA TYR A 42 4.18 -11.29 1.32
C TYR A 42 4.06 -10.02 2.18
N THR A 43 5.16 -9.52 2.76
CA THR A 43 5.17 -8.27 3.54
C THR A 43 5.52 -7.04 2.70
N LYS A 44 6.01 -7.25 1.47
CA LYS A 44 6.38 -6.17 0.57
C LYS A 44 5.12 -5.46 0.06
N GLU A 45 5.11 -4.15 0.13
CA GLU A 45 4.04 -3.34 -0.46
C GLU A 45 4.30 -3.09 -1.94
N HIS A 46 3.23 -3.05 -2.71
CA HIS A 46 3.20 -2.74 -4.13
C HIS A 46 2.29 -1.54 -4.35
N THR A 47 2.73 -0.60 -5.17
CA THR A 47 1.87 0.50 -5.62
C THR A 47 0.88 -0.05 -6.64
N ILE A 48 -0.40 0.02 -6.27
CA ILE A 48 -1.54 -0.37 -7.11
C ILE A 48 -2.35 0.88 -7.41
N THR A 49 -2.47 1.22 -8.69
CA THR A 49 -3.29 2.32 -9.17
C THR A 49 -4.73 1.82 -9.34
N ILE A 50 -5.70 2.46 -8.69
CA ILE A 50 -7.12 2.23 -8.86
C ILE A 50 -7.68 3.38 -9.72
N ASP A 51 -8.20 3.04 -10.90
CA ASP A 51 -8.84 3.96 -11.84
C ASP A 51 -10.34 3.65 -11.97
N PRO A 52 -11.18 4.31 -11.15
CA PRO A 52 -12.63 4.22 -11.23
C PRO A 52 -13.25 5.31 -12.11
N THR A 53 -12.44 6.15 -12.78
CA THR A 53 -12.92 7.30 -13.58
C THR A 53 -13.90 6.96 -14.70
N PRO A 54 -13.86 5.75 -15.31
CA PRO A 54 -14.86 5.38 -16.31
C PRO A 54 -16.24 5.00 -15.72
N LEU A 55 -16.37 4.91 -14.39
CA LEU A 55 -17.61 4.50 -13.74
C LEU A 55 -18.65 5.64 -13.78
N VAL A 56 -19.78 5.37 -14.42
CA VAL A 56 -20.90 6.32 -14.59
C VAL A 56 -22.21 5.72 -14.03
N PRO A 57 -22.97 6.44 -13.19
CA PRO A 57 -22.69 7.79 -12.69
C PRO A 57 -21.54 7.79 -11.69
N GLN A 58 -20.86 8.93 -11.56
CA GLN A 58 -19.81 9.11 -10.58
C GLN A 58 -20.36 8.92 -9.15
N SER A 59 -19.54 8.34 -8.29
CA SER A 59 -19.93 7.93 -6.94
C SER A 59 -18.71 7.95 -6.02
N TRP A 60 -18.76 7.15 -4.96
CA TRP A 60 -17.66 6.90 -4.06
C TRP A 60 -17.28 5.42 -4.08
N TRP A 61 -16.05 5.13 -3.70
CA TRP A 61 -15.52 3.79 -3.60
C TRP A 61 -14.59 3.63 -2.39
N GLN A 62 -14.36 2.37 -2.03
CA GLN A 62 -13.44 1.98 -0.97
C GLN A 62 -12.77 0.63 -1.26
N VAL A 63 -11.62 0.42 -0.62
CA VAL A 63 -11.03 -0.89 -0.35
C VAL A 63 -11.00 -1.06 1.18
N PRO A 64 -11.86 -1.92 1.76
CA PRO A 64 -11.98 -2.07 3.21
C PRO A 64 -10.64 -2.33 3.90
N GLY A 65 -10.40 -1.62 5.01
CA GLY A 65 -9.15 -1.71 5.78
C GLY A 65 -7.97 -0.95 5.18
N ILE A 66 -8.10 -0.40 3.97
CA ILE A 66 -7.07 0.41 3.30
C ILE A 66 -7.51 1.86 3.13
N THR A 67 -8.74 2.09 2.68
CA THR A 67 -9.26 3.44 2.41
C THR A 67 -10.29 3.86 3.45
N PRO A 68 -10.60 5.17 3.57
CA PRO A 68 -11.72 5.63 4.37
C PRO A 68 -13.02 4.93 3.96
N PRO A 69 -13.88 4.61 4.93
CA PRO A 69 -15.05 3.80 4.67
C PRO A 69 -16.23 4.59 4.09
N LEU A 70 -17.07 3.90 3.30
CA LEU A 70 -18.32 4.41 2.72
C LEU A 70 -19.49 4.47 3.72
N TRP A 71 -19.28 4.99 4.94
CA TRP A 71 -20.35 5.05 5.96
C TRP A 71 -21.26 6.26 5.84
N VAL A 72 -20.75 7.37 5.32
CA VAL A 72 -21.45 8.65 5.36
C VAL A 72 -22.23 8.83 4.05
N LEU A 73 -23.56 8.70 4.16
CA LEU A 73 -24.51 9.01 3.08
C LEU A 73 -24.52 10.51 2.73
N ASP A 74 -23.96 11.35 3.59
CA ASP A 74 -23.78 12.76 3.34
C ASP A 74 -22.54 13.01 2.45
N PRO A 75 -22.75 13.40 1.18
CA PRO A 75 -21.68 13.59 0.21
C PRO A 75 -20.74 14.77 0.52
N GLU A 76 -21.12 15.67 1.42
CA GLU A 76 -20.29 16.82 1.82
C GLU A 76 -19.30 16.47 2.92
N THR A 77 -19.61 15.48 3.76
CA THR A 77 -18.80 15.09 4.92
C THR A 77 -18.12 13.74 4.76
N SER A 78 -18.34 13.04 3.65
CA SER A 78 -17.72 11.75 3.36
C SER A 78 -16.26 11.90 2.93
N ASP A 79 -15.35 11.30 3.71
CA ASP A 79 -13.92 11.17 3.40
C ASP A 79 -13.62 10.05 2.39
N ALA A 80 -14.64 9.31 1.94
CA ALA A 80 -14.45 8.25 0.97
C ALA A 80 -13.97 8.80 -0.38
N TYR A 81 -13.18 8.00 -1.09
CA TYR A 81 -12.65 8.43 -2.37
C TYR A 81 -13.73 8.49 -3.43
N ARG A 82 -13.67 9.53 -4.26
CA ARG A 82 -14.60 9.71 -5.37
C ARG A 82 -14.16 8.87 -6.55
N THR A 83 -15.12 8.44 -7.37
CA THR A 83 -14.81 7.77 -8.64
C THR A 83 -14.38 8.76 -9.73
N THR A 84 -14.25 10.06 -9.42
CA THR A 84 -13.82 11.12 -10.35
C THR A 84 -12.31 11.18 -10.54
N GLU A 85 -11.56 10.40 -9.77
CA GLU A 85 -10.10 10.51 -9.68
C GLU A 85 -9.47 9.12 -9.52
N THR A 86 -8.25 9.02 -10.05
CA THR A 86 -7.38 7.86 -9.86
C THR A 86 -6.67 7.96 -8.51
N ARG A 87 -6.50 6.82 -7.81
CA ARG A 87 -5.74 6.77 -6.55
C ARG A 87 -4.69 5.67 -6.58
N GLU A 88 -3.53 5.95 -6.01
CA GLU A 88 -2.51 4.93 -5.75
C GLU A 88 -2.66 4.42 -4.33
N LEU A 89 -2.67 3.09 -4.18
CA LEU A 89 -2.73 2.39 -2.91
C LEU A 89 -1.45 1.56 -2.74
N HIS A 90 -0.89 1.54 -1.53
CA HIS A 90 0.23 0.67 -1.20
C HIS A 90 -0.33 -0.62 -0.57
N LEU A 91 -0.36 -1.69 -1.36
CA LEU A 91 -1.00 -2.96 -0.99
C LEU A 91 0.04 -4.07 -0.85
N LYS A 92 -0.10 -4.90 0.18
CA LYS A 92 0.68 -6.13 0.32
C LYS A 92 0.04 -7.24 -0.53
N PRO A 93 0.77 -8.29 -0.89
CA PRO A 93 0.17 -9.46 -1.51
C PRO A 93 -0.97 -10.03 -0.64
N GLY A 94 -2.13 -10.23 -1.23
CA GLY A 94 -3.34 -10.60 -0.48
C GLY A 94 -4.63 -10.40 -1.26
N GLN A 95 -5.74 -10.74 -0.61
CA GLN A 95 -7.08 -10.56 -1.15
C GLN A 95 -7.68 -9.25 -0.67
N TYR A 96 -8.30 -8.54 -1.60
CA TYR A 96 -8.94 -7.25 -1.40
C TYR A 96 -10.30 -7.25 -2.07
N LYS A 97 -11.08 -6.21 -1.77
CA LYS A 97 -12.38 -5.99 -2.39
C LYS A 97 -12.50 -4.54 -2.80
N PHE A 98 -12.82 -4.30 -4.06
CA PHE A 98 -13.29 -2.99 -4.50
C PHE A 98 -14.77 -2.90 -4.18
N ILE A 99 -15.19 -1.83 -3.53
CA ILE A 99 -16.60 -1.56 -3.23
C ILE A 99 -16.93 -0.16 -3.67
N SER A 100 -17.98 -0.02 -4.46
CA SER A 100 -18.71 1.22 -4.70
C SER A 100 -20.19 0.98 -4.42
N PHE A 101 -21.01 2.04 -4.45
CA PHE A 101 -22.46 1.88 -4.25
C PHE A 101 -23.16 1.03 -5.32
N THR A 102 -22.59 0.90 -6.51
CA THR A 102 -23.23 0.23 -7.66
C THR A 102 -22.46 -0.97 -8.18
N PHE A 103 -21.30 -1.26 -7.62
CA PHE A 103 -20.45 -2.34 -8.09
C PHE A 103 -19.42 -2.72 -7.04
N ASP A 104 -19.31 -4.01 -6.77
CA ASP A 104 -18.28 -4.57 -5.91
C ASP A 104 -17.75 -5.89 -6.47
N PHE A 105 -16.48 -6.16 -6.24
CA PHE A 105 -15.86 -7.42 -6.62
C PHE A 105 -14.56 -7.66 -5.84
N PRO A 106 -14.19 -8.93 -5.60
CA PRO A 106 -12.90 -9.28 -5.04
C PRO A 106 -11.78 -9.20 -6.10
N PHE A 107 -10.59 -8.77 -5.67
CA PHE A 107 -9.35 -8.85 -6.45
C PHE A 107 -8.20 -9.29 -5.55
N THR A 108 -7.13 -9.80 -6.16
CA THR A 108 -5.93 -10.26 -5.46
C THR A 108 -4.72 -9.47 -5.97
N VAL A 109 -3.83 -9.13 -5.05
CA VAL A 109 -2.47 -8.64 -5.36
C VAL A 109 -1.52 -9.83 -5.18
N SER A 110 -0.83 -10.23 -6.24
CA SER A 110 0.16 -11.31 -6.21
C SER A 110 1.46 -10.87 -5.51
N LEU A 111 2.39 -11.81 -5.28
CA LEU A 111 3.70 -11.56 -4.67
C LEU A 111 4.59 -10.58 -5.47
N ASP A 112 4.35 -10.46 -6.77
CA ASP A 112 5.02 -9.51 -7.67
C ASP A 112 4.21 -8.22 -7.89
N GLY A 113 3.08 -8.06 -7.19
CA GLY A 113 2.24 -6.88 -7.22
C GLY A 113 1.32 -6.82 -8.44
N LYS A 114 0.96 -7.96 -9.02
CA LYS A 114 0.04 -8.03 -10.15
C LYS A 114 -1.38 -8.30 -9.69
N LEU A 115 -2.32 -7.73 -10.42
CA LEU A 115 -3.74 -7.85 -10.14
C LEU A 115 -4.32 -9.10 -10.76
N GLU A 116 -5.08 -9.85 -9.95
CA GLU A 116 -5.89 -10.98 -10.40
C GLU A 116 -7.35 -10.83 -9.92
N TYR A 117 -8.30 -11.21 -10.77
CA TYR A 117 -9.74 -11.19 -10.47
C TYR A 117 -10.49 -12.18 -11.37
N SER A 118 -11.79 -12.41 -11.19
CA SER A 118 -12.51 -13.39 -12.02
C SER A 118 -12.58 -12.98 -13.50
N LYS A 119 -12.37 -13.91 -14.45
CA LYS A 119 -12.52 -13.65 -15.90
C LYS A 119 -13.94 -13.21 -16.29
N SER A 120 -14.93 -13.55 -15.47
CA SER A 120 -16.30 -13.05 -15.62
C SER A 120 -16.42 -11.53 -15.50
N LEU A 121 -15.39 -10.84 -15.01
CA LEU A 121 -15.36 -9.40 -14.84
C LEU A 121 -14.64 -8.67 -15.99
N ASP A 122 -14.08 -9.37 -16.99
CA ASP A 122 -13.26 -8.75 -18.05
C ASP A 122 -14.05 -7.72 -18.90
N GLN A 123 -15.38 -7.81 -18.91
CA GLN A 123 -16.28 -6.81 -19.51
C GLN A 123 -16.41 -5.50 -18.70
N CYS A 124 -15.92 -5.49 -17.46
CA CYS A 124 -16.16 -4.46 -16.46
C CYS A 124 -14.91 -3.97 -15.76
N VAL A 125 -13.86 -4.79 -15.75
CA VAL A 125 -12.62 -4.57 -15.02
C VAL A 125 -11.48 -4.92 -15.95
N GLU A 126 -10.49 -4.03 -16.01
CA GLU A 126 -9.28 -4.23 -16.82
C GLU A 126 -8.01 -4.17 -15.95
N GLY A 127 -6.88 -4.54 -16.54
CA GLY A 127 -5.58 -4.50 -15.88
C GLY A 127 -5.19 -5.74 -15.08
N ARG A 128 -5.80 -6.88 -15.37
CA ARG A 128 -5.30 -8.18 -14.93
C ARG A 128 -3.83 -8.34 -15.34
N GLY A 129 -2.97 -8.84 -14.46
CA GLY A 129 -1.54 -8.99 -14.71
C GLY A 129 -0.78 -7.66 -14.71
N THR A 130 -1.42 -6.55 -14.34
CA THR A 130 -0.79 -5.22 -14.22
C THR A 130 -0.91 -4.69 -12.79
N GLN A 131 -0.43 -3.46 -12.55
CA GLN A 131 -0.55 -2.73 -11.29
C GLN A 131 -1.66 -1.65 -11.35
N THR A 132 -2.49 -1.67 -12.39
CA THR A 132 -3.53 -0.68 -12.62
C THR A 132 -4.88 -1.37 -12.74
N LEU A 133 -5.76 -1.18 -11.77
CA LEU A 133 -7.12 -1.70 -11.76
C LEU A 133 -8.06 -0.65 -12.35
N VAL A 134 -8.59 -0.89 -13.54
CA VAL A 134 -9.58 0.00 -14.16
C VAL A 134 -10.97 -0.57 -13.94
N VAL A 135 -11.92 0.24 -13.46
CA VAL A 135 -13.30 -0.19 -13.18
C VAL A 135 -14.27 0.61 -14.05
N ARG A 136 -15.06 -0.08 -14.88
CA ARG A 136 -15.93 0.54 -15.89
C ARG A 136 -17.42 0.29 -15.68
N CYS A 137 -17.80 -0.85 -15.11
CA CYS A 137 -19.21 -1.18 -14.95
C CYS A 137 -19.81 -0.64 -13.66
N LYS A 138 -21.07 -0.23 -13.78
CA LYS A 138 -22.07 -0.37 -12.71
C LYS A 138 -22.68 -1.76 -12.85
N ARG A 139 -22.64 -2.62 -11.84
CA ARG A 139 -23.52 -3.80 -11.81
C ARG A 139 -24.40 -3.66 -10.60
N THR A 140 -25.43 -2.83 -10.74
CA THR A 140 -26.63 -2.94 -9.94
C THR A 140 -27.23 -4.31 -10.25
N TYR A 141 -27.02 -5.26 -9.34
CA TYR A 141 -27.61 -6.59 -9.45
C TYR A 141 -29.15 -6.48 -9.47
N PRO A 142 -29.90 -7.28 -10.25
CA PRO A 142 -29.49 -8.19 -11.35
C PRO A 142 -30.31 -8.02 -12.64
N HIS A 143 -29.67 -7.73 -13.78
CA HIS A 143 -29.95 -8.43 -15.05
C HIS A 143 -28.73 -8.32 -15.97
N GLY A 144 -28.18 -9.47 -16.38
CA GLY A 144 -27.05 -9.58 -17.30
C GLY A 144 -26.31 -10.93 -17.19
N GLY A 145 -27.03 -11.99 -16.83
CA GLY A 145 -26.54 -13.36 -16.64
C GLY A 145 -27.71 -14.21 -16.13
N GLN A 146 -27.86 -15.43 -16.66
CA GLN A 146 -28.92 -16.38 -16.27
C GLN A 146 -28.94 -16.53 -14.74
N ARG A 147 -30.11 -16.40 -14.09
CA ARG A 147 -30.24 -16.62 -12.65
C ARG A 147 -29.83 -18.05 -12.31
N ASP A 148 -29.01 -18.22 -11.28
CA ASP A 148 -28.75 -19.53 -10.68
C ASP A 148 -30.04 -20.07 -10.05
N ALA A 149 -30.31 -21.36 -10.27
CA ALA A 149 -31.54 -22.03 -9.81
C ALA A 149 -31.73 -22.01 -8.28
N TYR A 150 -30.68 -21.69 -7.51
CA TYR A 150 -30.72 -21.66 -6.05
C TYR A 150 -31.63 -20.56 -5.48
N TYR A 151 -31.87 -19.47 -6.21
CA TYR A 151 -32.77 -18.37 -5.78
C TYR A 151 -34.13 -18.35 -6.49
N GLY A 152 -34.44 -19.39 -7.27
CA GLY A 152 -35.66 -19.45 -8.06
C GLY A 152 -36.72 -20.33 -7.43
N ASN A 153 -37.30 -19.93 -6.28
CA ASN A 153 -38.57 -20.45 -5.77
C ASN A 153 -39.17 -19.45 -4.76
N SER A 154 -39.85 -18.44 -5.25
CA SER A 154 -40.89 -17.77 -4.48
C SER A 154 -42.04 -17.55 -5.45
N GLU A 155 -42.96 -18.49 -5.41
CA GLU A 155 -44.25 -18.44 -6.08
C GLU A 155 -44.90 -17.10 -5.75
N VAL A 156 -44.99 -16.22 -6.75
CA VAL A 156 -45.87 -15.05 -6.67
C VAL A 156 -47.28 -15.61 -6.79
N GLY A 157 -47.96 -15.76 -5.65
CA GLY A 157 -49.36 -16.12 -5.62
C GLY A 157 -50.17 -15.09 -6.40
N ASP A 158 -50.71 -15.48 -7.55
CA ASP A 158 -51.66 -14.69 -8.30
C ASP A 158 -52.98 -14.64 -7.51
N GLY A 159 -53.27 -13.47 -6.94
CA GLY A 159 -54.46 -13.20 -6.13
C GLY A 159 -55.74 -13.05 -6.94
N THR A 160 -55.98 -13.91 -7.94
CA THR A 160 -57.24 -13.95 -8.70
C THR A 160 -58.21 -14.97 -8.11
N GLY A 161 -58.69 -14.67 -6.89
CA GLY A 161 -59.77 -15.41 -6.24
C GLY A 161 -61.15 -14.82 -6.55
N THR A 162 -61.75 -15.19 -7.68
CA THR A 162 -63.20 -15.08 -7.90
C THR A 162 -63.92 -16.27 -7.26
N ARG A 163 -64.77 -16.04 -6.26
CA ARG A 163 -66.05 -16.73 -6.07
C ARG A 163 -66.95 -15.99 -5.09
#